data_AF-A0A1H3GBE0-F1
#
_entry.id   AF-A0A1H3GBE0-F1
#
_cell.length_a   1.000
_cell.length_b   1.000
_cell.length_c   1.000
_cell.angle_alpha   90.00
_cell.angle_beta   90.00
_cell.angle_gamma   90.00
#
_symmetry.space_group_name_H-M   'P 1'
#
loop_
_entity.id
_entity.type
_entity.pdbx_description
1 polymer ?
#
loop_
_entity_poly.entity_id
_entity_poly.type
_entity_poly.pdbx_seq_one_letter_code
_entity_poly.pdbx_strand_id
1 'polypeptide(L)'
;MPDWPVQSRPFRGGARAHAVIPPIVLLLSFGYSQRVPPPANFSLDVRSAPNPLRIPEFRGLSVLDESVQKWMLAELDSWFDGLLDTLGPQLADAESRDSRALTWAFGCTTGHDQSVVLAELVGAAIRRTGTTVCIKHLDLATETMQHDADRVVIAP
;
A
#
# COMPACT_ATOMS: atom_id res chain seq x y z
N MET A 1 2.46 0.66 -19.85
CA MET A 1 2.59 1.04 -18.42
C MET A 1 2.69 2.56 -18.39
N PRO A 2 1.89 3.29 -17.60
CA PRO A 2 1.86 4.74 -17.69
C PRO A 2 3.03 5.39 -16.95
N ASP A 3 3.62 6.42 -17.57
CA ASP A 3 4.69 7.26 -17.03
C ASP A 3 4.14 8.19 -15.93
N TRP A 4 4.65 8.04 -14.71
CA TRP A 4 4.25 8.78 -13.51
C TRP A 4 5.28 9.84 -13.13
N PRO A 5 4.92 11.13 -12.96
CA PRO A 5 5.87 12.16 -12.56
C PRO A 5 5.87 12.32 -11.04
N VAL A 6 6.57 11.42 -10.34
CA VAL A 6 7.18 11.76 -9.05
C VAL A 6 8.61 12.10 -9.38
N GLN A 7 8.97 13.36 -9.16
CA GLN A 7 10.29 13.88 -9.48
C GLN A 7 11.37 13.11 -8.72
N SER A 8 11.98 12.14 -9.42
CA SER A 8 13.41 11.87 -9.46
C SER A 8 14.18 11.85 -8.13
N ARG A 9 13.68 11.14 -7.11
CA ARG A 9 14.56 10.56 -6.08
C ARG A 9 14.30 9.06 -5.94
N PRO A 10 15.24 8.19 -6.36
CA PRO A 10 15.09 6.77 -6.16
C PRO A 10 15.10 6.48 -4.66
N PHE A 11 14.20 5.61 -4.20
CA PHE A 11 14.27 5.01 -2.88
C PHE A 11 15.67 4.43 -2.69
N ARG A 12 16.43 4.95 -1.72
CA ARG A 12 17.85 4.64 -1.54
C ARG A 12 18.00 3.30 -0.82
N GLY A 13 17.91 2.21 -1.57
CA GLY A 13 18.49 0.91 -1.18
C GLY A 13 20.02 0.95 -1.35
N GLY A 14 20.77 0.34 -0.44
CA GLY A 14 22.23 0.35 -0.44
C GLY A 14 22.87 -0.34 -1.66
N ALA A 15 24.11 0.04 -2.00
CA ALA A 15 24.86 -0.51 -3.13
C ALA A 15 25.20 -2.00 -2.95
N ARG A 16 25.01 -2.80 -4.01
CA ARG A 16 25.11 -4.26 -4.00
C ARG A 16 26.56 -4.74 -4.17
N ALA A 17 27.08 -5.47 -3.17
CA ALA A 17 28.41 -6.12 -3.26
C ALA A 17 28.41 -7.64 -3.02
N HIS A 18 27.33 -8.26 -2.54
CA HIS A 18 27.23 -9.72 -2.35
C HIS A 18 25.86 -10.22 -2.84
N ALA A 19 25.75 -11.50 -3.20
CA ALA A 19 24.49 -12.16 -3.59
C ALA A 19 23.55 -12.29 -2.38
N VAL A 20 23.01 -11.15 -1.93
CA VAL A 20 22.00 -11.03 -0.90
C VAL A 20 20.64 -11.27 -1.57
N ILE A 21 19.85 -12.19 -1.02
CA ILE A 21 18.47 -12.37 -1.46
C ILE A 21 17.70 -11.12 -1.00
N PRO A 22 17.11 -10.34 -1.92
CA PRO A 22 16.36 -9.15 -1.51
C PRO A 22 15.18 -9.56 -0.62
N PRO A 23 14.90 -8.85 0.49
CA PRO A 23 13.81 -9.18 1.39
C PRO A 23 12.47 -9.02 0.68
N ILE A 24 11.47 -9.78 1.12
CA ILE A 24 10.10 -9.59 0.69
C ILE A 24 9.46 -8.53 1.60
N VAL A 25 8.84 -7.50 1.02
CA VAL A 25 8.06 -6.52 1.78
C VAL A 25 6.59 -6.90 1.72
N LEU A 26 5.98 -7.14 2.87
CA LEU A 26 4.55 -7.33 3.05
C LEU A 26 3.93 -6.01 3.54
N LEU A 27 3.06 -5.43 2.73
CA LEU A 27 2.28 -4.26 3.09
C LEU A 27 0.87 -4.69 3.48
N LEU A 28 0.44 -4.26 4.66
CA LEU A 28 -0.90 -4.53 5.18
C LEU A 28 -1.68 -3.22 5.27
N SER A 29 -2.95 -3.24 4.86
CA SER A 29 -3.89 -2.19 5.24
C SER A 29 -4.98 -2.75 6.15
N PHE A 30 -5.40 -1.97 7.14
CA PHE A 30 -6.44 -2.37 8.09
C PHE A 30 -7.23 -1.18 8.65
N GLY A 31 -8.34 -1.51 9.32
CA GLY A 31 -9.21 -0.59 10.05
C GLY A 31 -9.13 -0.80 11.56
N TYR A 32 -8.86 0.26 12.32
CA TYR A 32 -8.84 0.25 13.78
C TYR A 32 -10.18 -0.11 14.41
N SER A 33 -11.30 0.16 13.73
CA SER A 33 -12.63 -0.27 14.18
C SER A 33 -12.89 -1.77 13.98
N GLN A 34 -12.15 -2.41 13.07
CA GLN A 34 -12.32 -3.81 12.72
C GLN A 34 -11.39 -4.72 13.54
N ARG A 35 -10.19 -4.22 13.87
CA ARG A 35 -9.15 -5.02 14.53
C ARG A 35 -8.10 -4.15 15.22
N VAL A 36 -7.38 -4.77 16.15
CA VAL A 36 -6.10 -4.24 16.63
C VAL A 36 -5.06 -4.28 15.49
N PRO A 37 -4.05 -3.40 15.51
CA PRO A 37 -2.97 -3.43 14.51
C PRO A 37 -2.38 -4.82 14.34
N PRO A 38 -2.21 -5.31 13.09
CA PRO A 38 -1.59 -6.60 12.86
C PRO A 38 -0.11 -6.57 13.27
N PRO A 39 0.47 -7.73 13.63
CA PRO A 39 1.91 -7.82 13.86
C PRO A 39 2.69 -7.30 12.65
N ALA A 40 3.51 -6.28 12.87
CA ALA A 40 4.28 -5.62 11.83
C ALA A 40 5.59 -5.08 12.42
N ASN A 41 6.62 -4.97 11.59
CA ASN A 41 7.87 -4.30 11.94
C ASN A 41 7.67 -2.79 12.09
N PHE A 42 6.72 -2.24 11.33
CA PHE A 42 6.31 -0.84 11.39
C PHE A 42 4.80 -0.75 11.20
N SER A 43 4.13 0.05 12.02
CA SER A 43 2.71 0.35 11.87
C SER A 43 2.48 1.84 11.89
N LEU A 44 1.70 2.35 10.95
CA LEU A 44 1.38 3.76 10.81
C LEU A 44 -0.13 3.99 10.88
N ASP A 45 -0.54 4.87 11.79
CA ASP A 45 -1.90 5.39 11.84
C ASP A 45 -2.03 6.54 10.83
N VAL A 46 -2.91 6.36 9.85
CA VAL A 46 -3.11 7.29 8.73
C VAL A 46 -4.46 7.98 8.79
N ARG A 47 -5.16 7.96 9.94
CA ARG A 47 -6.47 8.61 10.10
C ARG A 47 -6.45 10.12 9.89
N SER A 48 -5.28 10.76 10.04
CA SER A 48 -5.07 12.18 9.77
C SER A 48 -4.83 12.49 8.28
N ALA A 49 -4.60 11.48 7.43
CA ALA A 49 -4.40 11.67 6.01
C ALA A 49 -5.72 12.13 5.33
N PRO A 50 -5.63 12.89 4.22
CA PRO A 50 -6.79 13.29 3.42
C PRO A 50 -7.68 12.08 3.10
N ASN A 51 -8.99 12.23 3.28
CA ASN A 51 -9.93 11.13 3.04
C ASN A 51 -10.52 11.25 1.63
N PRO A 52 -10.22 10.30 0.71
CA PRO A 52 -10.71 10.37 -0.66
C PRO A 52 -12.23 10.22 -0.76
N LEU A 53 -12.88 9.55 0.20
CA LEU A 53 -14.34 9.36 0.21
C LEU A 53 -15.11 10.66 0.50
N ARG A 54 -14.43 11.73 0.92
CA ARG A 54 -15.04 13.06 1.12
C ARG A 54 -15.06 13.91 -0.14
N ILE A 55 -14.48 13.42 -1.24
CA ILE A 55 -14.39 14.15 -2.51
C ILE A 55 -15.57 13.76 -3.39
N PRO A 56 -16.46 14.71 -3.75
CA PRO A 56 -17.61 14.44 -4.60
C PRO A 56 -17.24 13.77 -5.93
N GLU A 57 -16.12 14.16 -6.53
CA GLU A 57 -15.59 13.68 -7.80
C GLU A 57 -15.15 12.21 -7.74
N PHE A 58 -14.88 11.68 -6.54
CA PHE A 58 -14.50 10.27 -6.34
C PHE A 58 -15.67 9.38 -5.95
N ARG A 59 -16.90 9.91 -5.96
CA ARG A 59 -18.09 9.11 -5.69
C ARG A 59 -18.23 7.99 -6.73
N GLY A 60 -18.26 6.76 -6.26
CA GLY A 60 -18.38 5.58 -7.11
C GLY A 60 -17.06 5.08 -7.71
N LEU A 61 -15.95 5.77 -7.44
CA LEU A 61 -14.62 5.26 -7.74
C LEU A 61 -14.14 4.32 -6.63
N SER A 62 -13.34 3.33 -7.03
CA SER A 62 -12.56 2.53 -6.11
C SER A 62 -11.40 3.36 -5.59
N VAL A 63 -11.02 3.15 -4.32
CA VAL A 63 -9.79 3.73 -3.76
C VAL A 63 -8.53 3.17 -4.44
N LEU A 64 -8.66 2.06 -5.17
CA LEU A 64 -7.62 1.49 -6.00
C LEU A 64 -7.50 2.17 -7.37
N ASP A 65 -8.49 2.99 -7.76
CA ASP A 65 -8.46 3.68 -9.05
C ASP A 65 -7.30 4.68 -9.12
N GLU A 66 -6.67 4.75 -10.29
CA GLU A 66 -5.47 5.55 -10.53
C GLU A 66 -5.68 7.05 -10.23
N SER A 67 -6.88 7.58 -10.51
CA SER A 67 -7.24 8.97 -10.23
C SER A 67 -7.22 9.27 -8.72
N VAL A 68 -7.70 8.35 -7.89
CA VAL A 68 -7.71 8.48 -6.43
C VAL A 68 -6.30 8.41 -5.88
N GLN A 69 -5.48 7.47 -6.38
CA GLN A 69 -4.07 7.35 -5.97
C GLN A 69 -3.26 8.59 -6.36
N LYS A 70 -3.45 9.13 -7.58
CA LYS A 70 -2.83 10.38 -8.05
C LYS A 70 -3.14 11.54 -7.16
N TRP A 71 -4.42 11.72 -6.85
CA TRP A 71 -4.85 12.80 -5.98
C TRP A 71 -4.24 12.65 -4.59
N MET A 72 -4.31 11.47 -3.97
CA MET A 72 -3.74 11.26 -2.64
C MET A 72 -2.25 11.56 -2.60
N LEU A 73 -1.49 11.11 -3.61
CA LEU A 73 -0.06 11.38 -3.65
C LEU A 73 0.24 12.87 -3.80
N ALA A 74 -0.54 13.59 -4.62
CA ALA A 74 -0.37 15.04 -4.78
C ALA A 74 -0.67 15.80 -3.47
N GLU A 75 -1.68 15.38 -2.70
CA GLU A 75 -1.99 16.00 -1.40
C GLU A 75 -0.95 15.68 -0.31
N LEU A 76 -0.29 14.53 -0.42
CA LEU A 76 0.65 14.03 0.57
C LEU A 76 2.13 14.18 0.16
N ASP A 77 2.45 14.81 -0.97
CA ASP A 77 3.78 14.75 -1.62
C ASP A 77 4.97 14.80 -0.63
N SER A 78 5.13 15.92 0.09
CA SER A 78 6.20 16.10 1.09
C SER A 78 6.15 15.11 2.26
N TRP A 79 4.94 14.73 2.70
CA TRP A 79 4.76 13.78 3.81
C TRP A 79 5.10 12.35 3.35
N PHE A 80 4.73 12.02 2.12
CA PHE A 80 4.99 10.72 1.51
C PHE A 80 6.49 10.51 1.28
N ASP A 81 7.20 11.55 0.85
CA ASP A 81 8.67 11.52 0.78
C ASP A 81 9.29 11.24 2.17
N GLY A 82 8.83 11.93 3.22
CA GLY A 82 9.28 11.67 4.59
C GLY A 82 8.97 10.25 5.08
N LEU A 83 7.83 9.69 4.66
CA LEU A 83 7.49 8.29 4.92
C LEU A 83 8.48 7.34 4.22
N LEU A 84 8.81 7.57 2.94
CA LEU A 84 9.80 6.75 2.25
C LEU A 84 11.19 6.86 2.86
N ASP A 85 11.60 8.05 3.33
CA ASP A 85 12.85 8.27 4.05
C ASP A 85 12.87 7.54 5.42
N THR A 86 11.71 7.30 6.03
CA THR A 86 11.57 6.51 7.25
C THR A 86 11.67 5.00 6.98
N LEU A 87 11.14 4.54 5.85
CA LEU A 87 11.06 3.13 5.47
C LEU A 87 12.33 2.61 4.78
N GLY A 88 13.04 3.48 4.04
CA GLY A 88 14.31 3.20 3.36
C GLY A 88 15.36 2.51 4.24
N PRO A 89 15.72 3.09 5.39
CA PRO A 89 16.71 2.49 6.28
C PRO A 89 16.32 1.11 6.80
N GLN A 90 15.03 0.84 7.04
CA GLN A 90 14.56 -0.47 7.48
C GLN A 90 14.75 -1.52 6.39
N LEU A 91 14.48 -1.17 5.13
CA LEU A 91 14.70 -2.07 4.01
C LEU A 91 16.18 -2.41 3.83
N ALA A 92 17.05 -1.39 3.89
CA ALA A 92 18.49 -1.57 3.80
C ALA A 92 19.07 -2.40 4.96
N ASP A 93 18.59 -2.19 6.19
CA ASP A 93 18.99 -3.00 7.35
C ASP A 93 18.55 -4.46 7.19
N ALA A 94 17.32 -4.71 6.71
CA ALA A 94 16.83 -6.07 6.44
C ALA A 94 17.67 -6.80 5.37
N GLU A 95 18.05 -6.09 4.30
CA GLU A 95 19.00 -6.60 3.28
C GLU A 95 20.34 -7.00 3.92
N SER A 96 20.88 -6.16 4.81
CA SER A 96 22.18 -6.41 5.44
C SER A 96 22.19 -7.61 6.41
N ARG A 97 21.02 -8.00 6.94
CA ARG A 97 20.88 -9.05 7.98
C ARG A 97 20.41 -10.40 7.45
N ASP A 98 20.28 -10.55 6.12
CA ASP A 98 19.66 -11.73 5.48
C ASP A 98 18.24 -12.03 6.04
N SER A 99 17.51 -10.97 6.42
CA SER A 99 16.14 -11.09 6.91
C SER A 99 15.20 -11.39 5.74
N ARG A 100 14.33 -12.38 5.90
CA ARG A 100 13.52 -12.90 4.79
C ARG A 100 12.26 -12.07 4.49
N ALA A 101 11.75 -11.31 5.46
CA ALA A 101 10.54 -10.50 5.26
C ALA A 101 10.47 -9.27 6.18
N LEU A 102 9.98 -8.16 5.63
CA LEU A 102 9.56 -6.97 6.37
C LEU A 102 8.06 -6.80 6.23
N THR A 103 7.36 -6.56 7.34
CA THR A 103 5.92 -6.26 7.33
C THR A 103 5.67 -4.84 7.77
N TRP A 104 5.01 -4.05 6.93
CA TRP A 104 4.58 -2.68 7.25
C TRP A 104 3.06 -2.58 7.18
N ALA A 105 2.44 -2.02 8.20
CA ALA A 105 0.99 -1.93 8.32
C ALA A 105 0.50 -0.47 8.32
N PHE A 106 -0.54 -0.19 7.57
CA PHE A 106 -1.21 1.11 7.51
C PHE A 106 -2.62 0.98 8.06
N GLY A 107 -2.96 1.78 9.07
CA GLY A 107 -4.22 1.74 9.77
C GLY A 107 -5.04 2.99 9.55
N CYS A 108 -6.29 2.85 9.11
CA CYS A 108 -7.28 3.93 9.12
C CYS A 108 -8.46 3.53 10.00
N THR A 109 -9.58 4.26 9.96
CA THR A 109 -10.73 3.94 10.81
C THR A 109 -11.39 2.62 10.40
N THR A 110 -11.78 2.47 9.13
CA THR A 110 -12.58 1.33 8.64
C THR A 110 -11.78 0.29 7.87
N GLY A 111 -10.61 0.67 7.34
CA GLY A 111 -9.75 -0.21 6.56
C GLY A 111 -10.03 -0.22 5.05
N HIS A 112 -10.85 0.71 4.56
CA HIS A 112 -11.30 0.74 3.15
C HIS A 112 -10.85 1.96 2.36
N ASP A 113 -10.19 2.94 2.99
CA ASP A 113 -9.87 4.24 2.40
C ASP A 113 -8.37 4.58 2.49
N GLN A 114 -7.95 5.44 3.42
CA GLN A 114 -6.60 6.00 3.42
C GLN A 114 -5.53 4.93 3.57
N SER A 115 -5.79 3.89 4.38
CA SER A 115 -4.83 2.81 4.59
C SER A 115 -4.60 1.97 3.33
N VAL A 116 -5.65 1.75 2.53
CA VAL A 116 -5.57 1.02 1.26
C VAL A 116 -4.73 1.83 0.27
N VAL A 117 -5.06 3.11 0.08
CA VAL A 117 -4.36 3.98 -0.86
C VAL A 117 -2.87 4.08 -0.50
N LEU A 118 -2.54 4.28 0.78
CA LEU A 118 -1.15 4.40 1.20
C LEU A 118 -0.35 3.10 1.06
N ALA A 119 -0.97 1.94 1.34
CA ALA A 119 -0.31 0.66 1.09
C ALA A 119 0.03 0.48 -0.39
N GLU A 120 -0.87 0.85 -1.30
CA GLU A 120 -0.63 0.79 -2.75
C GLU A 120 0.44 1.77 -3.21
N LEU A 121 0.39 3.03 -2.76
CA LEU A 121 1.39 4.05 -3.11
C LEU A 121 2.80 3.65 -2.65
N VAL A 122 2.93 3.20 -1.41
CA VAL A 122 4.21 2.71 -0.86
C VAL A 122 4.67 1.47 -1.63
N GLY A 123 3.77 0.53 -1.93
CA GLY A 123 4.10 -0.66 -2.70
C GLY A 123 4.58 -0.35 -4.11
N ALA A 124 3.93 0.58 -4.81
CA ALA A 124 4.38 1.06 -6.11
C ALA A 124 5.77 1.71 -6.02
N ALA A 125 6.02 2.52 -4.99
CA ALA A 125 7.31 3.16 -4.79
C ALA A 125 8.45 2.16 -4.58
N ILE A 126 8.22 1.12 -3.77
CA ILE A 126 9.21 0.06 -3.48
C ILE A 126 9.42 -0.85 -4.68
N ARG A 127 8.38 -1.23 -5.44
CA ARG A 127 8.55 -2.08 -6.62
C ARG A 127 9.54 -1.50 -7.63
N ARG A 128 9.68 -0.18 -7.70
CA ARG A 128 10.67 0.51 -8.56
C ARG A 128 12.13 0.26 -8.16
N THR A 129 12.41 -0.24 -6.97
CA THR A 129 13.76 -0.62 -6.53
C THR A 129 14.13 -2.05 -6.93
N GLY A 130 13.18 -2.82 -7.48
CA GLY A 130 13.33 -4.24 -7.75
C GLY A 130 13.11 -5.13 -6.52
N THR A 131 12.65 -4.57 -5.39
CA THR A 131 12.25 -5.34 -4.20
C THR A 131 10.88 -5.99 -4.42
N THR A 132 10.74 -7.25 -4.00
CA THR A 132 9.47 -7.98 -4.07
C THR A 132 8.48 -7.42 -3.04
N VAL A 133 7.28 -7.03 -3.50
CA VAL A 133 6.22 -6.48 -2.65
C VAL A 133 4.94 -7.29 -2.75
N CYS A 134 4.46 -7.75 -1.59
CA CYS A 134 3.14 -8.34 -1.39
C CYS A 134 2.23 -7.33 -0.67
N ILE A 135 1.02 -7.10 -1.15
CA ILE A 135 0.06 -6.20 -0.51
C ILE A 135 -1.17 -7.01 -0.10
N LYS A 136 -1.67 -6.79 1.11
CA LYS A 136 -2.89 -7.41 1.61
C LYS A 136 -3.75 -6.39 2.33
N HIS A 137 -4.96 -6.19 1.82
CA HIS A 137 -5.97 -5.38 2.49
C HIS A 137 -6.81 -6.29 3.38
N LEU A 138 -6.70 -6.11 4.70
CA LEU A 138 -7.30 -7.04 5.67
C LEU A 138 -8.82 -6.88 5.81
N ASP A 139 -9.32 -5.69 5.50
CA ASP A 139 -10.71 -5.32 5.69
C ASP A 139 -11.42 -4.98 4.37
N LEU A 140 -10.67 -4.66 3.30
CA LEU A 140 -11.24 -4.49 1.98
C LEU A 140 -11.76 -5.85 1.48
N ALA A 141 -13.07 -6.03 1.51
CA ALA A 141 -13.70 -7.24 0.98
C ALA A 141 -13.29 -7.42 -0.48
N THR A 142 -12.85 -8.62 -0.86
CA THR A 142 -12.75 -8.98 -2.27
C THR A 142 -14.17 -8.91 -2.83
N GLU A 143 -14.43 -8.03 -3.80
CA GLU A 143 -15.63 -8.15 -4.63
C GLU A 143 -15.52 -9.47 -5.41
N THR A 144 -15.93 -10.56 -4.78
CA THR A 144 -16.17 -11.82 -5.45
C THR A 144 -17.40 -12.40 -4.77
N MET A 145 -18.50 -12.39 -5.51
CA MET A 145 -19.81 -13.00 -5.22
C MET A 145 -20.90 -12.11 -4.60
N GLN A 146 -21.32 -11.05 -5.32
CA GLN A 146 -22.71 -10.56 -5.16
C GLN A 146 -23.40 -10.23 -6.50
N HIS A 147 -22.87 -10.69 -7.65
CA HIS A 147 -23.48 -10.43 -8.98
C HIS A 147 -23.74 -11.68 -9.85
N ASP A 148 -23.52 -12.90 -9.35
CA ASP A 148 -23.67 -14.13 -10.17
C ASP A 148 -24.61 -15.20 -9.58
N ALA A 149 -25.35 -14.89 -8.52
CA ALA A 149 -26.33 -15.83 -7.94
C ALA A 149 -27.68 -15.88 -8.67
N ASP A 150 -27.96 -14.94 -9.60
CA ASP A 150 -29.26 -14.81 -10.28
C ASP A 150 -29.27 -15.25 -11.75
N ARG A 151 -28.21 -15.91 -12.27
CA ARG A 151 -28.15 -16.34 -13.69
C ARG A 151 -28.00 -17.83 -13.94
N VAL A 152 -28.13 -18.69 -12.92
CA VAL A 152 -28.31 -20.13 -13.17
C VAL A 152 -29.78 -20.41 -13.44
N VAL A 153 -30.21 -20.14 -14.67
CA VAL A 153 -31.38 -20.78 -15.27
C VAL A 153 -31.04 -22.27 -15.35
N ILE A 154 -31.70 -23.06 -14.51
CA ILE A 154 -31.73 -24.51 -14.63
C ILE A 154 -32.58 -24.84 -15.87
N ALA A 155 -31.96 -25.51 -16.84
CA ALA A 155 -32.62 -26.33 -17.86
C ALA A 155 -31.77 -27.60 -18.02
N PRO A 156 -32.35 -28.79 -18.27
CA PRO A 156 -33.58 -29.02 -19.04
C PRO A 156 -34.82 -29.43 -18.22
#